data_AF-A0A938GZC7-F1
#
_entry.id   AF-A0A938GZC7-F1
#
_cell.length_a   1.000
_cell.length_b   1.000
_cell.length_c   1.000
_cell.angle_alpha   90.00
_cell.angle_beta   90.00
_cell.angle_gamma   90.00
#
_symmetry.space_group_name_H-M   'P 1'
#
loop_
_entity.id
_entity.type
_entity.pdbx_description
1 polymer ?
#
loop_
_entity_poly.entity_id
_entity_poly.type
_entity_poly.pdbx_seq_one_letter_code
_entity_poly.pdbx_strand_id
1 'polypeptide(L)' 'MSPPNMPLKILINGAKGRMGQALAAAARECGLEICGATDVGDDLAAFLPAANIIVDFSSPEATHRLL' A
#
# COMPACT_ATOMS: atom_id res chain seq x y z
N MET A 1 -14.54 1.10 27.64
CA MET A 1 -13.26 1.39 26.97
C MET A 1 -13.50 1.29 25.48
N SER A 2 -13.35 2.37 24.72
CA SER A 2 -13.27 2.24 23.25
C SER A 2 -12.00 1.46 22.91
N PRO A 3 -12.01 0.58 21.89
CA PRO A 3 -10.78 -0.10 21.48
C PRO A 3 -9.70 0.94 21.14
N PRO A 4 -8.41 0.66 21.41
CA PRO A 4 -7.34 1.53 20.93
C PRO A 4 -7.46 1.65 19.41
N ASN A 5 -7.45 2.87 18.91
CA ASN A 5 -7.52 3.15 17.47
C ASN A 5 -6.23 2.64 16.83
N MET A 6 -6.23 1.37 16.39
CA MET A 6 -5.09 0.80 15.68
C MET A 6 -4.96 1.56 14.35
N PRO A 7 -3.81 2.21 14.07
CA PRO A 7 -3.65 2.96 12.83
C PRO A 7 -3.80 2.00 11.66
N LEU A 8 -4.65 2.35 10.71
CA LEU A 8 -4.88 1.56 9.52
C LEU A 8 -3.60 1.55 8.67
N LYS A 9 -3.01 0.36 8.51
CA LYS A 9 -1.76 0.15 7.78
C LYS A 9 -2.05 -0.22 6.34
N ILE A 10 -1.58 0.63 5.42
CA ILE A 10 -1.76 0.43 3.98
C ILE A 10 -0.46 -0.03 3.31
N LEU A 11 -0.59 -0.93 2.34
CA LEU A 11 0.46 -1.36 1.43
C LEU A 11 0.12 -0.84 0.03
N ILE A 12 1.04 -0.12 -0.60
CA ILE A 12 0.85 0.44 -1.95
C ILE A 12 1.65 -0.37 -2.96
N ASN A 13 0.98 -0.96 -3.95
CA ASN A 13 1.63 -1.62 -5.09
C ASN A 13 1.61 -0.69 -6.32
N GLY A 14 2.73 -0.60 -7.05
CA GLY A 14 2.94 0.40 -8.10
C GLY A 14 3.39 1.77 -7.56
N ALA A 15 4.12 1.78 -6.45
CA ALA A 15 4.46 2.99 -5.69
C ALA A 15 5.41 3.97 -6.42
N LYS A 16 6.21 3.52 -7.38
CA LYS A 16 7.11 4.38 -8.19
C LYS A 16 6.37 5.08 -9.33
N GLY A 17 5.16 4.64 -9.66
CA GLY A 17 4.29 5.29 -10.63
C GLY A 17 3.69 6.61 -10.14
N ARG A 18 3.20 7.44 -11.07
CA ARG A 18 2.58 8.74 -10.76
C ARG A 18 1.43 8.63 -9.74
N MET A 19 0.59 7.61 -9.88
CA MET A 19 -0.56 7.41 -9.00
C MET A 19 -0.13 6.86 -7.63
N GLY A 20 0.83 5.95 -7.59
CA GLY A 20 1.40 5.45 -6.33
C GLY A 20 2.02 6.56 -5.49
N GLN A 21 2.75 7.49 -6.11
CA GLN A 21 3.29 8.67 -5.44
C GLN A 21 2.19 9.61 -4.92
N ALA A 22 1.14 9.85 -5.71
CA ALA A 22 -0.01 10.67 -5.29
C ALA A 22 -0.74 10.04 -4.09
N LEU A 23 -0.91 8.72 -4.10
CA LEU A 23 -1.52 7.99 -3.00
C LEU A 23 -0.65 8.04 -1.72
N ALA A 24 0.67 7.90 -1.86
CA ALA A 24 1.57 8.01 -0.72
C ALA A 24 1.53 9.41 -0.09
N ALA A 25 1.42 10.47 -0.90
CA ALA A 25 1.22 11.83 -0.40
C ALA A 25 -0.12 11.98 0.33
N ALA A 26 -1.22 11.55 -0.28
CA ALA A 26 -2.55 11.61 0.32
C ALA A 26 -2.66 10.81 1.63
N ALA A 27 -2.05 9.62 1.69
CA ALA A 27 -2.03 8.80 2.90
C ALA A 27 -1.34 9.51 4.07
N ARG A 28 -0.23 10.23 3.80
CA ARG A 28 0.47 11.03 4.81
C ARG A 28 -0.38 12.20 5.29
N GLU A 29 -1.07 12.89 4.38
CA GLU A 29 -1.99 13.99 4.70
C GLU A 29 -3.18 13.53 5.55
N CYS A 30 -3.68 12.31 5.31
CA CYS A 30 -4.75 11.69 6.08
C CYS A 30 -4.28 11.07 7.42
N GLY A 31 -2.98 11.07 7.72
CA GLY A 31 -2.43 10.43 8.92
C GLY A 31 -2.49 8.91 8.91
N LEU A 32 -2.53 8.29 7.72
CA LEU A 32 -2.45 6.84 7.55
C LEU A 32 -1.00 6.34 7.64
N GLU A 33 -0.82 5.12 8.12
CA GLU A 33 0.48 4.48 8.15
C GLU A 33 0.68 3.67 6.86
N ILE A 34 1.77 3.94 6.13
CA ILE A 34 2.18 3.12 4.98
C ILE A 34 3.15 2.07 5.50
N CYS A 35 2.69 0.82 5.60
CA CYS A 35 3.51 -0.30 6.06
C CYS A 35 4.46 -0.86 4.99
N GLY A 36 4.17 -0.57 3.71
CA GLY A 36 5.02 -0.94 2.59
C GLY A 36 4.63 -0.22 1.30
N ALA A 37 5.61 -0.10 0.41
CA ALA A 37 5.46 0.52 -0.89
C ALA A 37 6.31 -0.28 -1.88
N THR A 38 5.66 -0.99 -2.81
CA THR A 38 6.30 -1.92 -3.74
C THR A 38 6.05 -1.52 -5.18
N ASP A 39 6.95 -1.96 -6.05
CA ASP A 39 6.84 -1.83 -7.49
C ASP A 39 7.38 -3.08 -8.19
N VAL A 40 7.54 -3.01 -9.51
CA VAL A 40 8.05 -4.12 -10.32
C VAL A 40 9.39 -4.63 -9.78
N GLY A 41 9.40 -5.92 -9.44
CA GLY A 41 10.57 -6.64 -8.93
C GLY A 41 10.72 -6.64 -7.41
N ASP A 42 9.92 -5.85 -6.69
CA ASP A 42 9.91 -5.87 -5.22
C ASP A 42 9.08 -7.05 -4.69
N ASP A 43 9.42 -7.55 -3.49
CA ASP A 43 8.66 -8.61 -2.81
C ASP A 43 7.47 -8.02 -2.04
N LEU A 44 6.29 -8.08 -2.66
CA LEU A 44 5.04 -7.67 -2.03
C LEU A 44 4.66 -8.52 -0.83
N ALA A 45 5.00 -9.82 -0.84
CA ALA A 45 4.62 -10.76 0.20
C ALA A 45 5.29 -10.43 1.54
N ALA A 46 6.48 -9.82 1.51
CA ALA A 46 7.19 -9.37 2.70
C ALA A 46 6.39 -8.36 3.55
N PHE A 47 5.46 -7.62 2.95
CA PHE A 47 4.67 -6.59 3.63
C PHE A 47 3.26 -7.04 4.04
N LEU A 48 2.77 -8.16 3.48
CA LEU A 48 1.42 -8.67 3.76
C LEU A 48 1.14 -8.88 5.26
N PRO A 49 2.07 -9.39 6.10
CA PRO A 49 1.78 -9.59 7.52
C PRO A 49 1.50 -8.30 8.30
N ALA A 50 1.97 -7.16 7.80
CA ALA A 50 1.81 -5.85 8.43
C ALA A 50 0.65 -5.03 7.83
N ALA A 51 0.14 -5.42 6.66
CA ALA A 51 -0.86 -4.68 5.92
C ALA A 51 -2.28 -5.04 6.37
N ASN A 52 -3.11 -4.02 6.58
CA ASN A 52 -4.57 -4.21 6.72
C ASN A 52 -5.27 -4.08 5.37
N ILE A 53 -4.71 -3.24 4.47
CA ILE A 53 -5.26 -2.93 3.15
C ILE A 53 -4.11 -2.92 2.14
N ILE A 54 -4.38 -3.47 0.95
CA ILE A 54 -3.52 -3.32 -0.23
C ILE A 54 -4.23 -2.36 -1.18
N VAL A 55 -3.50 -1.35 -1.67
CA VAL A 55 -3.95 -0.46 -2.73
C VAL A 55 -3.07 -0.72 -3.96
N ASP A 56 -3.66 -1.33 -4.99
CA ASP A 56 -2.97 -1.68 -6.22
C ASP A 56 -3.19 -0.63 -7.31
N PHE A 57 -2.10 -0.01 -7.75
CA PHE A 57 -2.04 0.91 -8.89
C PHE A 57 -0.98 0.46 -9.92
N SER A 58 -0.78 -0.85 -10.03
CA SER A 58 0.04 -1.43 -11.09
C SER A 58 -0.66 -1.39 -12.45
N SER A 59 0.07 -1.70 -13.53
CA SER A 59 -0.55 -1.83 -14.85
C SER A 59 -1.50 -3.04 -14.89
N PRO A 60 -2.47 -3.09 -15.82
CA PRO A 60 -3.39 -4.23 -15.92
C PRO A 60 -2.68 -5.60 -15.98
N GLU A 61 -1.53 -5.66 -16.65
CA GLU A 61 -0.71 -6.87 -16.75
C GLU A 61 -0.05 -7.27 -15.42
N ALA A 62 0.25 -6.29 -14.57
CA ALA A 62 0.87 -6.50 -13.27
C ALA A 62 -0.16 -6.83 -12.18
N THR A 63 -1.38 -6.29 -12.25
CA THR A 63 -2.48 -6.60 -11.33
C THR A 63 -2.81 -8.08 -11.30
N HIS A 64 -2.72 -8.79 -12.44
CA HIS A 64 -3.00 -10.23 -12.50
C HIS A 64 -2.01 -11.08 -11.67
N ARG A 65 -0.86 -10.53 -11.25
CA ARG A 65 0.08 -11.24 -10.35
C ARG A 65 -0.20 -10.99 -8.86
N LEU A 66 -1.10 -10.06 -8.56
CA LEU A 66 -1.46 -9.69 -7.19
C LEU A 66 -2.49 -10.65 -6.57
N LEU A 67 -3.33 -11.28 -7.40
CA LEU A 67 -4.41 -12.21 -7.05
C LEU A 67 -4.09 -13.62 -7.53
#